data_AF-A0A6I5CHZ7-F1
#
_entry.id   AF-A0A6I5CHZ7-F1
#
_cell.length_a   1.000
_cell.length_b   1.000
_cell.length_c   1.000
_cell.angle_alpha   90.00
_cell.angle_beta   90.00
_cell.angle_gamma   90.00
#
_symmetry.space_group_name_H-M   'P 1'
#
loop_
_entity.id
_entity.type
_entity.pdbx_description
1 polymer ?
#
loop_
_entity_poly.entity_id
_entity_poly.type
_entity_poly.pdbx_seq_one_letter_code
_entity_poly.pdbx_strand_id
1 'polypeptide(L)' 'LAGQGTDACVSAALAELPDGTEIGRNARHALTLAAGCADAFALVPLLEHEIVDHVYSYGVAAAETVPVALALATAADGR' A
#
# COMPACT_ATOMS: atom_id res chain seq x y z
N LEU A 1 5.81 -16.98 -3.65
CA LEU A 1 6.28 -15.79 -4.39
C LEU A 1 7.38 -16.10 -5.43
N ALA A 2 7.52 -17.35 -5.91
CA ALA A 2 8.58 -17.76 -6.84
C ALA A 2 8.15 -17.58 -8.31
N GLY A 3 8.23 -16.36 -8.84
CA GLY A 3 7.92 -16.05 -10.25
C GLY A 3 6.44 -15.78 -10.57
N GLN A 4 5.61 -15.52 -9.54
CA GLN A 4 4.24 -15.07 -9.73
C GLN A 4 4.18 -13.56 -9.98
N GLY A 5 3.15 -13.11 -10.72
CA GLY A 5 2.92 -11.70 -11.00
C GLY A 5 2.70 -10.85 -9.74
N THR A 6 2.91 -9.55 -9.88
CA THR A 6 2.88 -8.59 -8.77
C THR A 6 1.56 -8.63 -8.01
N ASP A 7 0.42 -8.71 -8.71
CA ASP A 7 -0.91 -8.79 -8.09
C ASP A 7 -1.09 -10.02 -7.19
N ALA A 8 -0.56 -11.17 -7.62
CA ALA A 8 -0.63 -12.40 -6.83
C ALA A 8 0.23 -12.28 -5.57
N CYS A 9 1.38 -11.60 -5.68
CA CYS A 9 2.27 -11.34 -4.56
C CYS A 9 1.64 -10.37 -3.55
N VAL A 10 1.03 -9.28 -4.05
CA VAL A 10 0.31 -8.30 -3.24
C VAL A 10 -0.90 -8.92 -2.55
N SER A 11 -1.68 -9.73 -3.26
CA SER A 11 -2.84 -10.44 -2.70
C SER A 11 -2.43 -11.41 -1.59
N ALA A 12 -1.34 -12.16 -1.78
CA ALA A 12 -0.81 -13.05 -0.76
C ALA A 12 -0.34 -12.27 0.47
N ALA A 13 0.38 -11.15 0.28
CA ALA A 13 0.81 -10.30 1.39
C ALA A 13 -0.38 -9.69 2.16
N LEU A 14 -1.43 -9.28 1.45
CA LEU A 14 -2.63 -8.72 2.06
C LEU A 14 -3.39 -9.75 2.90
N ALA A 15 -3.41 -11.01 2.47
CA ALA A 15 -4.05 -12.10 3.21
C ALA A 15 -3.39 -12.38 4.57
N GLU A 16 -2.10 -12.06 4.72
CA GLU A 16 -1.38 -12.20 6.00
C GLU A 16 -1.65 -11.03 6.97
N LEU A 17 -2.31 -9.94 6.51
CA LEU A 17 -2.60 -8.76 7.34
C LEU A 17 -4.01 -8.82 7.94
N PRO A 18 -4.15 -8.95 9.28
CA PRO A 18 -5.47 -9.05 9.92
C PRO A 18 -6.29 -7.75 9.75
N ASP A 19 -7.58 -7.88 9.42
CA ASP A 19 -8.48 -6.75 9.15
C ASP A 19 -8.59 -5.75 10.32
N GLY A 20 -8.44 -6.21 11.56
CA GLY A 20 -8.57 -5.38 12.76
C GLY A 20 -7.38 -4.46 13.06
N THR A 21 -6.29 -4.59 12.30
CA THR A 21 -5.05 -3.84 12.53
C THR A 21 -4.98 -2.58 11.66
N GLU A 22 -4.30 -1.54 12.14
CA GLU A 22 -4.02 -0.33 11.34
C GLU A 22 -3.35 -0.68 10.02
N ILE A 23 -2.30 -1.52 10.05
CA ILE A 23 -1.57 -1.97 8.86
C ILE A 23 -2.49 -2.68 7.85
N GLY A 24 -3.42 -3.51 8.34
CA GLY A 24 -4.38 -4.20 7.48
C GLY A 24 -5.37 -3.23 6.83
N ARG A 25 -5.97 -2.32 7.61
CA ARG A 25 -6.92 -1.35 7.07
C ARG A 25 -6.25 -0.42 6.05
N ASN A 26 -5.08 0.12 6.39
CA ASN A 26 -4.34 1.02 5.51
C ASN A 26 -3.90 0.31 4.23
N ALA A 27 -3.49 -0.97 4.28
CA ALA A 27 -3.12 -1.72 3.08
C ALA A 27 -4.31 -1.87 2.11
N ARG A 28 -5.51 -2.21 2.61
CA ARG A 28 -6.72 -2.32 1.78
C ARG A 28 -7.15 -0.97 1.21
N HIS A 29 -7.04 0.08 2.02
CA HIS A 29 -7.34 1.44 1.58
C HIS A 29 -6.37 1.91 0.48
N ALA A 30 -5.06 1.73 0.67
CA ALA A 30 -4.04 2.10 -0.31
C ALA A 30 -4.22 1.35 -1.65
N LEU A 31 -4.61 0.08 -1.63
CA LEU A 31 -4.93 -0.67 -2.85
C LEU A 31 -6.21 -0.17 -3.55
N THR A 32 -7.19 0.30 -2.77
CA THR A 32 -8.39 0.94 -3.33
C THR A 32 -8.05 2.25 -4.03
N LEU A 33 -7.15 3.06 -3.44
CA LEU A 33 -6.63 4.28 -4.07
C LEU A 33 -5.85 3.97 -5.35
N ALA A 34 -4.98 2.95 -5.31
CA ALA A 34 -4.21 2.53 -6.47
C ALA A 34 -5.10 2.11 -7.66
N ALA A 35 -6.19 1.38 -7.41
CA ALA A 35 -7.14 0.98 -8.44
C ALA A 35 -7.86 2.16 -9.13
N GLY A 36 -7.91 3.33 -8.49
CA GLY A 36 -8.48 4.56 -9.05
C GLY A 36 -7.47 5.46 -9.79
N CYS A 37 -6.18 5.11 -9.77
CA CYS A 37 -5.11 5.93 -10.34
C CYS A 37 -4.65 5.41 -11.71
N ALA A 38 -4.23 6.34 -12.57
CA ALA A 38 -3.72 5.99 -13.90
C ALA A 38 -2.30 5.40 -13.85
N ASP A 39 -1.48 5.81 -12.88
CA ASP A 39 -0.12 5.35 -12.69
C ASP A 39 0.37 5.57 -11.24
N ALA A 40 1.56 5.03 -10.94
CA ALA A 40 2.17 5.14 -9.62
C ALA A 40 2.51 6.57 -9.18
N PHE A 41 2.84 7.48 -10.11
CA PHE A 41 3.17 8.86 -9.78
C PHE A 41 1.93 9.66 -9.37
N ALA A 42 0.80 9.43 -10.05
CA ALA A 42 -0.49 10.01 -9.70
C ALA A 42 -0.99 9.56 -8.31
N LEU A 43 -0.54 8.39 -7.85
CA LEU A 43 -0.89 7.83 -6.55
C LEU A 43 -0.11 8.45 -5.38
N VAL A 44 1.12 8.93 -5.60
CA VAL A 44 2.01 9.43 -4.53
C VAL A 44 1.35 10.50 -3.65
N PRO A 45 0.72 11.57 -4.20
CA PRO A 45 0.09 12.59 -3.37
C PRO A 45 -1.11 12.07 -2.55
N LEU A 46 -1.83 11.06 -3.05
CA LEU A 46 -2.94 10.46 -2.33
C LEU A 46 -2.47 9.63 -1.14
N LEU A 47 -1.36 8.88 -1.31
CA LEU A 47 -0.78 8.11 -0.23
C LEU A 47 -0.20 9.01 0.87
N GLU A 48 0.40 10.14 0.50
CA GLU A 48 0.81 11.17 1.46
C GLU A 48 -0.38 11.63 2.30
N HIS A 49 -1.50 12.00 1.65
CA HIS A 49 -2.64 12.59 2.34
C HIS A 49 -3.45 11.60 3.18
N GLU A 50 -3.63 10.37 2.68
CA GLU A 50 -4.60 9.41 3.24
C GLU A 50 -3.96 8.31 4.10
N ILE A 51 -2.65 8.06 3.95
CA ILE A 51 -1.96 6.95 4.64
C ILE A 51 -0.89 7.45 5.60
N VAL A 52 -0.13 8.49 5.25
CA VAL A 52 0.97 8.97 6.08
C VAL A 52 0.44 10.01 7.08
N ASP A 53 0.47 9.68 8.37
CA ASP A 53 0.09 10.65 9.40
C ASP A 53 1.24 11.65 9.63
N HIS A 54 0.98 12.93 9.35
CA HIS A 54 1.96 14.00 9.49
C HIS A 54 2.03 14.60 10.91
N VAL A 55 1.14 14.18 11.82
CA VAL A 55 0.99 14.84 13.13
C VAL A 55 2.11 14.45 14.12
N TYR A 56 2.83 13.34 13.91
CA TYR A 56 3.95 12.94 14.77
C TYR A 56 5.19 12.49 13.98
N SER A 57 6.18 13.39 13.90
CA SER A 57 7.45 13.20 13.15
C SER A 57 8.41 12.14 13.71
N TYR A 58 8.00 11.31 14.67
CA TYR A 58 8.86 10.28 15.27
C TYR A 58 8.52 8.89 14.74
N GLY A 59 9.16 8.54 13.62
CA GLY A 59 9.20 7.17 13.07
C GLY A 59 7.98 6.80 12.23
N VAL A 60 8.20 6.53 10.94
CA VAL A 60 7.18 5.96 10.05
C VAL A 60 6.91 4.52 10.48
N ALA A 61 5.66 4.23 10.85
CA ALA A 61 5.27 2.91 11.35
C ALA A 61 5.12 1.91 10.19
N ALA A 62 5.23 0.61 10.49
CA ALA A 62 4.91 -0.43 9.50
C ALA A 62 3.47 -0.32 8.97
N ALA A 63 2.57 0.28 9.76
CA ALA A 63 1.19 0.59 9.38
C ALA A 63 1.07 1.64 8.26
N GLU A 64 2.16 2.33 7.92
CA GLU A 64 2.21 3.36 6.87
C GLU A 64 3.10 2.88 5.72
N THR A 65 4.29 2.34 6.02
CA THR A 65 5.27 1.92 4.99
C THR A 65 4.82 0.71 4.16
N VAL A 66 4.21 -0.30 4.79
CA VAL A 66 3.78 -1.52 4.09
C VAL A 66 2.64 -1.23 3.09
N PRO A 67 1.57 -0.49 3.47
CA PRO A 67 0.54 -0.07 2.53
C PRO A 67 1.09 0.69 1.32
N VAL A 68 1.98 1.66 1.54
CA VAL A 68 2.60 2.45 0.47
C VAL A 68 3.38 1.55 -0.48
N ALA A 69 4.18 0.62 0.04
CA ALA A 69 4.96 -0.30 -0.79
C ALA A 69 4.08 -1.22 -1.64
N LEU A 70 3.00 -1.77 -1.08
CA LEU A 70 2.05 -2.63 -1.81
C LEU A 70 1.34 -1.85 -2.92
N ALA A 71 0.89 -0.64 -2.61
CA ALA A 71 0.16 0.20 -3.55
C ALA A 71 1.05 0.65 -4.72
N LEU A 72 2.29 1.06 -4.45
CA LEU A 72 3.27 1.41 -5.49
C LEU A 72 3.69 0.20 -6.33
N ALA A 73 3.92 -0.96 -5.71
CA ALA A 73 4.23 -2.19 -6.45
C ALA A 73 3.09 -2.55 -7.42
N THR A 74 1.83 -2.45 -6.96
CA THR A 74 0.64 -2.68 -7.79
C THR A 74 0.56 -1.68 -8.94
N ALA A 75 0.68 -0.38 -8.62
CA ALA A 75 0.57 0.68 -9.63
C ALA A 75 1.71 0.68 -10.66
N ALA A 76 2.87 0.15 -10.31
CA ALA A 76 4.01 -0.01 -11.21
C ALA A 76 4.03 -1.37 -11.95
N ASP A 77 3.09 -2.27 -11.68
CA ASP A 77 3.13 -3.69 -12.12
C ASP A 77 4.48 -4.37 -11.78
N GLY A 78 5.10 -3.97 -10.66
CA GLY A 78 6.39 -4.49 -10.21
C GLY A 78 7.61 -4.03 -11.03
N ARG A 79 7.51 -2.90 -11.74
CA ARG A 79 8.59 -2.32 -12.56
C ARG A 79 9.32 -1.13 -11.94
#